data_AF-A0A482D6S4-F1
#
_entry.id   AF-A0A482D6S4-F1
#
_cell.length_a   1.000
_cell.length_b   1.000
_cell.length_c   1.000
_cell.angle_alpha   90.00
_cell.angle_beta   90.00
_cell.angle_gamma   90.00
#
_symmetry.space_group_name_H-M   'P 1'
#
loop_
_entity.id
_entity.type
_entity.pdbx_description
1 polymer ?
#
loop_
_entity_poly.entity_id
_entity_poly.type
_entity_poly.pdbx_seq_one_letter_code
_entity_poly.pdbx_strand_id
1 'polypeptide(L)'
;MRVSVRINMRKIPLSLEELKNLRKPLRNPDLELKGKLSLLDILAVAITERVGTMGFFLIIFFWTIIWLGWNMLGPAEFHFDPYPAFVLWLFISNLLQLILMPILLIGQNLQGKQAESRAEADFEINKKAEKEIETILIHLENQNEMMLEILQKLDRKG
;
A
#
# COMPACT_ATOMS: atom_id res chain seq x y z
N MET A 1 -27.79 -53.50 -19.45
CA MET A 1 -27.24 -53.18 -18.12
C MET A 1 -27.23 -51.66 -17.97
N ARG A 2 -28.06 -51.07 -17.10
CA ARG A 2 -28.20 -49.62 -16.96
C ARG A 2 -27.08 -49.13 -16.03
N VAL A 3 -26.06 -48.46 -16.57
CA VAL A 3 -24.97 -47.90 -15.77
C VAL A 3 -25.51 -46.68 -15.04
N SER A 4 -25.84 -46.87 -13.76
CA SER A 4 -26.26 -45.79 -12.85
C SER A 4 -25.08 -44.85 -12.63
N VAL A 5 -25.13 -43.66 -13.22
CA VAL A 5 -24.14 -42.60 -13.02
C VAL A 5 -24.28 -42.12 -11.57
N ARG A 6 -23.37 -42.52 -10.68
CA ARG A 6 -23.23 -41.86 -9.38
C ARG A 6 -22.44 -40.58 -9.61
N ILE A 7 -23.12 -39.51 -10.03
CA ILE A 7 -22.55 -38.17 -9.92
C ILE A 7 -22.37 -37.92 -8.41
N ASN A 8 -21.14 -37.81 -7.95
CA ASN A 8 -20.87 -37.43 -6.58
C ASN A 8 -21.21 -35.94 -6.42
N MET A 9 -22.49 -35.62 -6.19
CA MET A 9 -23.03 -34.26 -6.14
C MET A 9 -22.40 -33.36 -5.05
N ARG A 10 -21.49 -33.89 -4.23
CA ARG A 10 -20.74 -33.11 -3.22
C ARG A 10 -19.63 -32.22 -3.80
N LYS A 11 -19.29 -32.34 -5.09
CA LYS A 11 -18.17 -31.62 -5.74
C LYS A 11 -18.58 -30.62 -6.83
N ILE A 12 -19.87 -30.32 -7.03
CA ILE A 12 -20.26 -29.33 -8.04
C ILE A 12 -19.87 -27.94 -7.49
N PRO A 13 -18.85 -27.27 -8.05
CA PRO A 13 -18.40 -25.99 -7.55
C PRO A 13 -19.37 -24.90 -8.04
N LEU A 14 -19.35 -23.73 -7.40
CA LEU A 14 -20.18 -22.60 -7.82
C LEU A 14 -19.98 -22.29 -9.31
N SER A 15 -21.09 -22.10 -10.03
CA SER A 15 -21.04 -21.67 -11.42
C SER A 15 -20.43 -20.26 -11.55
N LEU A 16 -19.91 -19.93 -12.73
CA LEU A 16 -19.37 -18.62 -13.02
C LEU A 16 -20.41 -17.50 -12.82
N GLU A 17 -21.69 -17.77 -13.08
CA GLU A 17 -22.76 -16.81 -12.85
C GLU A 17 -23.02 -16.59 -11.35
N GLU A 18 -23.01 -17.65 -10.54
CA GLU A 18 -23.12 -17.52 -9.08
C GLU A 18 -21.92 -16.79 -8.48
N LEU A 19 -20.71 -17.05 -8.95
CA LEU A 19 -19.49 -16.33 -8.57
C LEU A 19 -19.58 -14.84 -8.94
N LYS A 20 -20.08 -14.51 -10.14
CA LYS A 20 -20.32 -13.12 -10.57
C LYS A 20 -21.39 -12.44 -9.72
N ASN A 21 -22.48 -13.14 -9.39
CA ASN A 21 -23.57 -12.60 -8.57
C ASN A 21 -23.16 -12.36 -7.11
N LEU A 22 -22.25 -13.18 -6.57
CA LEU A 22 -21.66 -12.97 -5.24
C LEU A 22 -20.54 -11.92 -5.24
N ARG A 23 -20.17 -11.38 -6.40
CA ARG A 23 -19.06 -10.44 -6.53
C ARG A 23 -19.48 -9.07 -5.99
N LYS A 24 -19.12 -8.80 -4.74
CA LYS A 24 -19.12 -7.43 -4.22
C LYS A 24 -18.14 -6.55 -5.04
N PRO A 25 -18.48 -5.27 -5.28
CA PRO A 25 -17.57 -4.33 -5.93
C PRO A 25 -16.26 -4.21 -5.15
N LEU A 26 -15.17 -3.98 -5.87
CA LEU A 26 -13.86 -3.79 -5.24
C LEU A 26 -13.90 -2.54 -4.37
N ARG A 27 -13.55 -2.69 -3.09
CA ARG A 27 -13.41 -1.56 -2.16
C ARG A 27 -12.18 -0.77 -2.58
N ASN A 28 -12.27 0.55 -2.62
CA ASN A 28 -11.12 1.42 -2.86
C ASN A 28 -10.74 2.13 -1.53
N PRO A 29 -9.70 1.64 -0.83
CA PRO A 29 -9.28 2.19 0.46
C PRO A 29 -8.97 3.68 0.42
N ASP A 30 -8.41 4.17 -0.69
CA ASP A 30 -7.99 5.56 -0.81
C ASP A 30 -9.19 6.52 -0.82
N LEU A 31 -10.32 6.11 -1.41
CA LEU A 31 -11.55 6.91 -1.43
C LEU A 31 -12.21 6.97 -0.04
N GLU A 32 -12.23 5.85 0.67
CA GLU A 32 -12.82 5.77 2.02
C GLU A 32 -12.03 6.59 3.04
N LEU A 33 -10.69 6.62 2.91
CA LEU A 33 -9.83 7.44 3.75
C LEU A 33 -9.91 8.93 3.40
N LYS A 34 -9.93 9.29 2.11
CA LYS A 34 -10.10 10.68 1.66
C LYS A 34 -11.39 11.32 2.17
N GLY A 35 -12.48 10.56 2.26
CA GLY A 35 -13.74 11.04 2.82
C GLY A 35 -13.71 11.36 4.32
N LYS A 36 -12.66 10.92 5.05
CA LYS A 36 -12.54 11.06 6.51
C LYS A 36 -11.42 12.01 6.94
N LEU A 37 -10.58 12.46 6.01
CA LEU A 37 -9.43 13.31 6.29
C LEU A 37 -9.84 14.76 6.56
N SER A 38 -9.33 15.35 7.64
CA SER A 38 -9.46 16.79 7.90
C SER A 38 -8.55 17.60 6.98
N LEU A 39 -8.86 18.90 6.80
CA LEU A 39 -7.98 19.84 6.07
C LEU A 39 -6.57 19.90 6.69
N LEU A 40 -6.49 19.80 8.03
CA LEU A 40 -5.21 19.79 8.73
C LEU A 40 -4.42 18.51 8.47
N ASP A 41 -5.10 17.37 8.33
CA ASP A 41 -4.47 16.10 7.99
C ASP A 41 -3.90 16.13 6.57
N ILE A 42 -4.65 16.70 5.63
CA ILE A 42 -4.21 16.88 4.24
C ILE A 42 -2.96 17.76 4.20
N LEU A 43 -2.95 18.86 4.95
CA LEU A 43 -1.79 19.74 5.04
C LEU A 43 -0.59 19.04 5.68
N ALA A 44 -0.79 18.29 6.77
CA ALA A 44 0.28 17.54 7.42
C ALA A 44 0.90 16.50 6.47
N VAL A 45 0.07 15.73 5.74
CA VAL A 45 0.55 14.77 4.73
C VAL A 45 1.33 15.49 3.63
N ALA A 46 0.81 16.59 3.08
CA ALA A 46 1.49 17.34 2.03
C ALA A 46 2.86 17.88 2.48
N ILE A 47 2.97 18.39 3.72
CA ILE A 47 4.24 18.81 4.30
C ILE A 47 5.18 17.61 4.43
N THR A 48 4.71 16.50 5.00
CA THR A 48 5.52 15.29 5.18
C THR A 48 6.03 14.73 3.86
N GLU A 49 5.22 14.70 2.81
CA GLU A 49 5.64 14.24 1.48
C GLU A 49 6.72 15.12 0.87
N ARG A 50 6.66 16.44 1.09
CA ARG A 50 7.64 17.37 0.52
C ARG A 50 8.95 17.41 1.32
N VAL A 51 8.84 17.47 2.64
CA VAL A 51 9.96 17.59 3.58
C VAL A 51 10.68 16.25 3.77
N GLY A 52 9.95 15.13 3.74
CA GLY A 52 10.49 13.78 3.91
C GLY A 52 11.31 13.25 2.73
N THR A 53 11.64 14.09 1.75
CA THR A 53 12.42 13.68 0.57
C THR A 53 13.92 13.79 0.82
N MET A 54 14.69 12.86 0.25
CA MET A 54 16.17 12.92 0.30
C MET A 54 16.71 14.20 -0.34
N GLY A 55 16.06 14.69 -1.39
CA GLY A 55 16.44 15.95 -2.05
C GLY A 55 16.30 17.16 -1.12
N PHE A 56 15.20 17.25 -0.35
CA PHE A 56 15.02 18.32 0.62
C PHE A 56 16.09 18.29 1.72
N PHE A 57 16.42 17.10 2.23
CA PHE A 57 17.52 16.92 3.19
C PHE A 57 18.84 17.47 2.65
N LEU A 58 19.22 17.11 1.41
CA LEU A 58 20.47 17.59 0.80
C LEU A 58 20.49 19.11 0.65
N ILE A 59 19.37 19.73 0.26
CA ILE A 59 19.26 21.19 0.15
C ILE A 59 19.55 21.87 1.49
N ILE A 60 18.90 21.43 2.57
CA ILE A 60 19.12 21.99 3.92
C ILE A 60 20.55 21.71 4.41
N PHE A 61 21.08 20.52 4.13
CA PHE A 61 22.44 20.15 4.51
C PHE A 61 23.49 21.05 3.85
N PHE A 62 23.43 21.23 2.52
CA PHE A 62 24.36 22.11 1.82
C PHE A 62 24.19 23.57 2.21
N TRP A 63 22.95 24.04 2.38
CA TRP A 63 22.67 25.36 2.91
C TRP A 63 23.34 25.59 4.27
N THR A 64 23.23 24.60 5.17
CA THR A 64 23.85 24.65 6.50
C THR A 64 25.38 24.73 6.40
N ILE A 65 26.01 23.92 5.55
CA ILE A 65 27.46 23.95 5.33
C ILE A 65 27.90 25.32 4.78
N ILE A 66 27.17 25.86 3.81
CA ILE A 66 27.48 27.17 3.21
C ILE A 66 27.35 28.27 4.26
N TRP A 67 26.29 28.25 5.07
CA TRP A 67 26.04 29.24 6.12
C TRP A 67 27.14 29.22 7.19
N LEU A 68 27.47 28.03 7.71
CA LEU A 68 28.52 27.88 8.71
C LEU A 68 29.89 28.24 8.11
N GLY A 69 30.16 27.81 6.88
CA GLY A 69 31.38 28.17 6.15
C GLY A 69 31.54 29.67 5.97
N TRP A 70 30.47 30.38 5.59
CA TRP A 70 30.47 31.84 5.47
C TRP A 70 30.77 32.53 6.80
N ASN A 71 30.11 32.11 7.89
CA ASN A 71 30.30 32.72 9.21
C ASN A 71 31.64 32.37 9.87
N MET A 72 32.30 31.29 9.44
CA MET A 72 33.59 30.87 9.98
C MET A 72 34.78 31.41 9.17
N LEU A 73 34.68 31.42 7.84
CA LEU A 73 35.79 31.75 6.92
C LEU A 73 35.61 33.11 6.22
N GLY A 74 34.43 33.72 6.28
CA GLY A 74 34.15 35.01 5.69
C GLY A 74 34.91 36.16 6.39
N PRO A 75 34.89 37.37 5.82
CA PRO A 75 35.48 38.54 6.47
C PRO A 75 34.76 38.83 7.80
N ALA A 76 35.52 39.15 8.84
CA ALA A 76 35.00 39.36 10.21
C ALA A 76 33.90 40.43 10.29
N GLU A 77 33.97 41.44 9.41
CA GLU A 77 32.99 42.52 9.33
C GLU A 77 31.62 42.06 8.80
N PHE A 78 31.55 40.90 8.15
CA PHE A 78 30.33 40.32 7.57
C PHE A 78 29.88 39.02 8.26
N HIS A 79 30.45 38.71 9.43
CA HIS A 79 29.98 37.59 10.26
C HIS A 79 28.60 37.93 10.84
N PHE A 80 27.58 37.24 10.36
CA PHE A 80 26.20 37.44 10.84
C PHE A 80 25.93 36.66 12.14
N ASP A 81 26.57 35.50 12.31
CA ASP A 81 26.46 34.62 13.48
C ASP A 81 27.87 34.12 13.88
N PRO A 82 28.61 34.87 14.72
CA PRO A 82 30.02 34.59 15.01
C PRO A 82 30.25 33.28 15.77
N TYR A 83 31.38 32.64 15.48
CA TYR A 83 31.93 31.53 16.27
C TYR A 83 32.15 31.97 17.74
N PRO A 84 31.90 31.12 18.77
CA PRO A 84 31.77 29.66 18.73
C PRO A 84 30.35 29.09 18.70
N ALA A 85 29.36 29.88 19.12
CA ALA A 85 28.08 29.33 19.57
C ALA A 85 27.01 29.26 18.47
N PHE A 86 27.17 29.98 17.35
CA PHE A 86 26.18 30.04 16.26
C PHE A 86 24.73 30.15 16.77
N VAL A 87 24.52 31.06 17.72
CA VAL A 87 23.32 31.08 18.58
C VAL A 87 22.07 31.31 17.75
N LEU A 88 22.15 32.18 16.73
CA LEU A 88 21.02 32.47 15.86
C LEU A 88 20.63 31.24 15.05
N TRP A 89 21.62 30.57 14.45
CA TRP A 89 21.38 29.35 13.69
C TRP A 89 20.78 28.24 14.55
N LEU A 90 21.36 27.98 15.73
CA LEU A 90 20.89 26.93 16.64
C LEU A 90 19.48 27.22 17.15
N PHE A 91 19.20 28.47 17.52
CA PHE A 91 17.87 28.86 18.01
C PHE A 91 16.79 28.70 16.94
N ILE A 92 17.03 29.24 15.74
CA ILE A 92 16.04 29.19 14.64
C ILE A 92 15.83 27.75 14.18
N SER A 93 16.90 26.98 14.00
CA SER A 93 16.80 25.58 13.56
C SER A 93 16.08 24.70 14.59
N ASN A 94 16.33 24.90 15.89
CA ASN A 94 15.63 24.16 16.94
C ASN A 94 14.14 24.50 17.00
N LEU A 95 13.78 25.78 16.91
CA LEU A 95 12.38 26.21 16.87
C LEU A 95 11.64 25.61 15.66
N LEU A 96 12.27 25.62 14.49
CA LEU A 96 11.71 25.02 13.28
C LEU A 96 11.49 23.51 13.48
N GLN A 97 12.46 22.79 14.05
CA GLN A 97 12.34 21.36 14.32
C GLN A 97 11.21 21.03 15.30
N LEU A 98 11.04 21.84 16.35
CA LEU A 98 9.98 21.65 17.35
C LEU A 98 8.57 21.70 16.72
N ILE A 99 8.37 22.56 15.73
CA ILE A 99 7.11 22.67 14.99
C ILE A 99 6.99 21.57 13.94
N LEU A 100 8.09 21.26 13.25
CA LEU A 100 8.09 20.35 12.11
C LEU A 100 7.92 18.89 12.55
N MET A 101 8.55 18.46 13.64
CA MET A 101 8.50 17.06 14.10
C MET A 101 7.06 16.56 14.36
N PRO A 102 6.19 17.26 15.12
CA PRO A 102 4.81 16.82 15.33
C PRO A 102 4.01 16.72 14.03
N ILE A 103 4.19 17.68 13.11
CA ILE A 103 3.52 17.68 11.80
C ILE A 103 3.98 16.49 10.98
N LEU A 104 5.30 16.21 10.97
CA LEU A 104 5.87 15.06 10.29
C LEU A 104 5.31 13.74 10.84
N LEU A 105 5.25 13.59 12.17
CA LEU A 105 4.69 12.41 12.83
C LEU A 105 3.21 12.20 12.49
N ILE A 106 2.42 13.27 12.45
CA ILE A 106 1.01 13.20 12.05
C ILE A 106 0.90 12.72 10.60
N GLY A 107 1.63 13.33 9.67
CA GLY A 107 1.61 12.94 8.26
C GLY A 107 2.08 11.49 8.05
N GLN A 108 3.10 11.04 8.79
CA GLN A 108 3.58 9.66 8.76
C GLN A 108 2.54 8.68 9.30
N ASN A 109 1.89 8.99 10.41
CA ASN A 109 0.82 8.15 10.96
C ASN A 109 -0.35 8.00 9.98
N LEU A 110 -0.71 9.08 9.26
CA LEU A 110 -1.75 9.06 8.24
C LEU A 110 -1.33 8.22 7.02
N GLN A 111 -0.10 8.38 6.53
CA GLN A 111 0.45 7.55 5.46
C GLN A 111 0.51 6.07 5.85
N GLY A 112 0.87 5.76 7.10
CA GLY A 112 0.87 4.42 7.66
C GLY A 112 -0.53 3.79 7.66
N LYS A 113 -1.54 4.52 8.15
CA LYS A 113 -2.95 4.08 8.10
C LYS A 113 -3.44 3.82 6.67
N GLN A 114 -3.04 4.67 5.73
CA GLN A 114 -3.36 4.45 4.31
C GLN A 114 -2.68 3.20 3.76
N ALA A 115 -1.41 2.98 4.08
CA ALA A 115 -0.67 1.80 3.65
C ALA A 115 -1.27 0.51 4.24
N GLU A 116 -1.65 0.53 5.52
CA GLU A 116 -2.33 -0.58 6.20
C GLU A 116 -3.68 -0.89 5.54
N SER A 117 -4.52 0.13 5.29
CA SER A 117 -5.82 -0.08 4.64
C SER A 117 -5.71 -0.62 3.21
N ARG A 118 -4.66 -0.22 2.47
CA ARG A 118 -4.33 -0.81 1.17
C ARG A 118 -3.91 -2.27 1.30
N ALA A 119 -3.02 -2.58 2.25
CA ALA A 119 -2.58 -3.95 2.49
C ALA A 119 -3.74 -4.88 2.89
N GLU A 120 -4.68 -4.42 3.73
CA GLU A 120 -5.89 -5.18 4.06
C GLU A 120 -6.76 -5.47 2.83
N ALA A 121 -6.96 -4.47 1.96
CA ALA A 121 -7.76 -4.65 0.75
C ALA A 121 -7.09 -5.60 -0.25
N ASP A 122 -5.77 -5.49 -0.42
CA ASP A 122 -4.99 -6.40 -1.26
C ASP A 122 -5.03 -7.84 -0.71
N PHE A 123 -4.97 -8.00 0.62
CA PHE A 123 -5.12 -9.30 1.26
C PHE A 123 -6.49 -9.94 0.97
N GLU A 124 -7.58 -9.18 1.09
CA GLU A 124 -8.92 -9.67 0.78
C GLU A 124 -9.10 -10.02 -0.71
N ILE A 125 -8.50 -9.24 -1.61
CA ILE A 125 -8.48 -9.55 -3.05
C ILE A 125 -7.73 -10.88 -3.30
N ASN A 126 -6.57 -11.07 -2.68
CA ASN A 126 -5.78 -12.28 -2.84
C ASN A 126 -6.51 -13.51 -2.31
N LYS A 127 -7.12 -13.42 -1.13
CA LYS A 127 -7.94 -14.51 -0.55
C LYS A 127 -9.13 -14.87 -1.45
N LYS A 128 -9.74 -13.87 -2.08
CA LYS A 128 -10.81 -14.10 -3.05
C LYS A 128 -10.29 -14.78 -4.31
N ALA A 129 -9.15 -14.33 -4.84
CA ALA A 129 -8.51 -14.93 -6.01
C ALA A 129 -8.13 -16.40 -5.74
N GLU A 130 -7.62 -16.71 -4.54
CA GLU A 130 -7.34 -18.08 -4.11
C GLU A 130 -8.59 -18.96 -4.18
N LYS A 131 -9.72 -18.49 -3.66
CA LYS A 131 -11.00 -19.21 -3.73
C LYS A 131 -11.53 -19.37 -5.16
N GLU A 132 -11.37 -18.35 -6.01
CA GLU A 132 -11.74 -18.42 -7.42
C GLU A 132 -10.88 -19.46 -8.16
N ILE A 133 -9.57 -19.50 -7.87
CA ILE A 133 -8.63 -20.50 -8.42
C ILE A 133 -8.98 -21.90 -7.93
N GLU A 134 -9.24 -22.09 -6.64
CA GLU A 134 -9.70 -23.36 -6.08
C GLU A 134 -10.96 -23.86 -6.81
N THR A 135 -11.92 -22.96 -7.04
CA THR A 135 -13.15 -23.28 -7.77
C THR A 135 -12.87 -23.71 -9.22
N ILE A 136 -11.92 -23.07 -9.90
CA ILE A 136 -11.48 -23.44 -11.25
C ILE A 136 -10.80 -24.82 -11.22
N LEU A 137 -9.91 -25.08 -10.27
CA LEU A 137 -9.22 -26.37 -10.14
C LEU A 137 -10.21 -27.53 -9.95
N ILE A 138 -11.23 -27.35 -9.10
CA ILE A 138 -12.25 -28.38 -8.91
C ILE A 138 -13.07 -28.59 -10.21
N HIS A 139 -13.38 -27.52 -10.96
CA HIS A 139 -14.03 -27.67 -12.27
C HIS A 139 -13.18 -28.49 -13.25
N LEU A 140 -11.87 -28.25 -13.29
CA LEU A 140 -10.94 -28.98 -14.15
C LEU A 140 -10.81 -30.45 -13.74
N GLU A 141 -10.74 -30.74 -12.43
CA GLU A 141 -10.76 -32.12 -11.92
C GLU A 141 -12.04 -32.85 -12.33
N ASN A 142 -13.20 -32.20 -12.15
CA ASN A 142 -14.50 -32.77 -12.53
C ASN A 142 -14.58 -33.02 -14.05
N GLN A 143 -14.03 -32.11 -14.87
CA GLN A 143 -13.95 -32.29 -16.33
C GLN A 143 -13.08 -33.50 -16.69
N ASN A 144 -11.92 -33.66 -16.06
CA ASN A 144 -11.03 -34.81 -16.26
C ASN A 144 -11.71 -36.13 -15.88
N GLU A 145 -12.39 -36.19 -14.73
CA GLU A 145 -13.15 -37.38 -14.31
C GLU A 145 -14.22 -37.76 -15.33
N MET A 146 -14.98 -36.79 -15.85
CA MET A 146 -16.01 -37.03 -16.87
C MET A 146 -15.42 -37.53 -18.20
N MET A 147 -14.30 -36.97 -18.66
CA MET A 147 -13.63 -37.44 -19.87
C MET A 147 -13.17 -38.89 -19.74
N LEU A 148 -12.58 -39.26 -18.59
CA LEU A 148 -12.15 -40.63 -18.32
C LEU A 148 -13.34 -41.60 -18.31
N GLU A 149 -14.47 -41.21 -17.73
CA GLU A 149 -15.68 -42.05 -17.74
C GLU A 149 -16.23 -42.26 -19.16
N ILE A 150 -16.25 -41.21 -19.99
CA ILE A 150 -16.65 -41.31 -21.39
C ILE A 150 -15.72 -42.25 -22.16
N LEU A 151 -14.40 -42.11 -21.99
CA LEU A 151 -13.41 -42.99 -22.61
C LEU A 151 -13.63 -44.45 -22.23
N GLN A 152 -13.84 -44.76 -20.95
CA GLN A 152 -14.14 -46.13 -20.50
C GLN A 152 -15.44 -46.68 -21.08
N LYS A 153 -16.46 -45.84 -21.26
CA LYS A 153 -17.73 -46.25 -21.87
C LYS A 153 -17.61 -46.50 -23.37
N LEU A 154 -16.75 -45.77 -24.07
CA LEU A 154 -16.43 -46.01 -25.48
C LEU A 154 -15.63 -47.31 -25.64
N ASP A 155 -14.64 -47.53 -24.79
CA ASP A 155 -13.78 -48.73 -24.83
C ASP A 155 -14.55 -50.03 -24.55
N ARG A 156 -15.58 -49.99 -23.69
CA ARG A 156 -16.48 -51.14 -23.45
C ARG A 156 -17.50 -51.41 -24.58
N LYS A 157 -17.65 -50.48 -25.53
CA LYS A 157 -18.59 -50.59 -26.65
C LYS A 157 -17.91 -51.01 -27.96
N GLY A 158 -16.59 -50.82 -28.08
CA GLY A 158 -15.77 -51.42 -29.13
C GLY A 158 -15.44 -52.87 -28.81
#